data_AF-A0A924YCS8-F1
#
_entry.id   AF-A0A924YCS8-F1
#
_cell.length_a   1.000
_cell.length_b   1.000
_cell.length_c   1.000
_cell.angle_alpha   90.00
_cell.angle_beta   90.00
_cell.angle_gamma   90.00
#
_symmetry.space_group_name_H-M   'P 1'
#
loop_
_entity.id
_entity.type
_entity.pdbx_description
1 polymer ?
#
loop_
_entity_poly.entity_id
_entity_poly.type
_entity_poly.pdbx_seq_one_letter_code
_entity_poly.pdbx_strand_id
1 'polypeptide(L)'
;MASFDMGDGGAQPNREELLKLGIRSAKAGNSEPARMMFRRVLAEDSRNERALMWMANLAETRTERIQWLNQVLEINPDNTTAKDTLRKMAYKKSQKQNRVLLVFGVVVVVLFVLGIAVVVLVLTGSS
;
A
#
# COMPACT_ATOMS: atom_id res chain seq x y z
N MET A 1 16.21 -3.83 -57.15
CA MET A 1 15.93 -5.28 -57.01
C MET A 1 16.05 -5.61 -55.54
N ALA A 2 14.94 -6.06 -54.95
CA ALA A 2 14.74 -6.58 -53.59
C ALA A 2 15.16 -5.71 -52.38
N SER A 3 14.17 -5.02 -51.84
CA SER A 3 14.00 -4.73 -50.41
C SER A 3 14.05 -6.01 -49.58
N PHE A 4 14.81 -6.00 -48.48
CA PHE A 4 14.60 -6.92 -47.35
C PHE A 4 14.80 -6.14 -46.05
N ASP A 5 13.71 -5.49 -45.66
CA ASP A 5 13.47 -5.00 -44.31
C ASP A 5 13.42 -6.22 -43.39
N MET A 6 14.55 -6.56 -42.78
CA MET A 6 14.63 -7.64 -41.80
C MET A 6 14.59 -7.03 -40.40
N GLY A 7 13.46 -6.38 -40.11
CA GLY A 7 12.99 -6.15 -38.75
C GLY A 7 12.57 -7.47 -38.12
N ASP A 8 13.52 -8.38 -37.94
CA ASP A 8 13.31 -9.61 -37.18
C ASP A 8 13.34 -9.25 -35.69
N GLY A 9 12.20 -8.70 -35.23
CA GLY A 9 11.88 -8.49 -33.82
C GLY A 9 11.61 -9.82 -33.12
N GLY A 10 12.59 -10.73 -33.17
CA GLY A 10 12.53 -12.08 -32.66
C GLY A 10 12.07 -12.14 -31.20
N ALA A 11 10.87 -12.69 -31.01
CA ALA A 11 10.51 -13.61 -29.93
C ALA A 11 10.92 -13.27 -28.48
N GLN A 12 10.74 -12.01 -28.06
CA GLN A 12 10.37 -11.74 -26.68
C GLN A 12 8.84 -11.82 -26.63
N PRO A 13 8.19 -12.48 -25.64
CA PRO A 13 6.73 -12.38 -25.50
C PRO A 13 6.41 -10.90 -25.58
N ASN A 14 5.58 -10.47 -26.54
CA ASN A 14 5.29 -9.06 -26.75
C ASN A 14 5.06 -8.47 -25.36
N ARG A 15 5.91 -7.54 -24.88
CA ARG A 15 5.84 -7.03 -23.49
C ARG A 15 4.41 -6.70 -23.03
N GLU A 16 3.58 -6.30 -23.99
CA GLU A 16 2.14 -6.09 -23.87
C GLU A 16 1.33 -7.37 -23.61
N GLU A 17 1.64 -8.49 -24.26
CA GLU A 17 1.09 -9.82 -23.94
C GLU A 17 1.48 -10.28 -22.54
N LEU A 18 2.75 -10.10 -22.13
CA LEU A 18 3.20 -10.43 -20.79
C LEU A 18 2.48 -9.57 -19.73
N LEU A 19 2.32 -8.27 -20.01
CA LEU A 19 1.52 -7.35 -19.21
C LEU A 19 0.07 -7.83 -19.12
N LYS A 20 -0.57 -8.16 -20.24
CA LYS A 20 -1.96 -8.68 -20.28
C LYS A 20 -2.11 -9.99 -19.49
N LEU A 21 -1.14 -10.89 -19.58
CA LEU A 21 -1.13 -12.13 -18.82
C LEU A 21 -0.99 -11.86 -17.32
N GLY A 22 -0.07 -10.97 -16.92
CA GLY A 22 0.09 -10.53 -15.54
C GLY A 22 -1.20 -9.94 -14.97
N ILE A 23 -1.90 -9.11 -15.75
CA ILE A 23 -3.20 -8.53 -15.37
C ILE A 23 -4.25 -9.61 -15.16
N ARG A 24 -4.34 -10.60 -16.05
CA ARG A 24 -5.29 -11.72 -15.90
C ARG A 24 -4.99 -12.54 -14.66
N SER A 25 -3.71 -12.86 -14.41
CA SER A 25 -3.27 -13.56 -13.20
C SER A 25 -3.60 -12.78 -11.93
N ALA A 26 -3.33 -11.47 -11.90
CA ALA A 26 -3.66 -10.60 -10.78
C ALA A 26 -5.17 -10.57 -10.50
N LYS A 27 -5.98 -10.45 -11.57
CA LYS A 27 -7.45 -10.49 -11.46
C LYS A 27 -7.99 -11.84 -11.00
N ALA A 28 -7.30 -12.93 -11.33
CA ALA A 28 -7.63 -14.28 -10.88
C ALA A 28 -7.24 -14.55 -9.41
N GLY A 29 -6.64 -13.58 -8.71
CA GLY A 29 -6.13 -13.76 -7.34
C GLY A 29 -4.74 -14.39 -7.25
N ASN A 30 -4.11 -14.67 -8.39
CA ASN A 30 -2.77 -15.25 -8.48
C ASN A 30 -1.71 -14.14 -8.42
N SER A 31 -1.53 -13.56 -7.23
CA SER A 31 -0.64 -12.42 -6.97
C SER A 31 0.84 -12.73 -7.24
N GLU A 32 1.30 -13.95 -6.91
CA GLU A 32 2.70 -14.33 -7.05
C GLU A 32 3.14 -14.50 -8.51
N PRO A 33 2.43 -15.29 -9.35
CA PRO A 33 2.71 -15.34 -10.78
C PRO A 33 2.59 -13.98 -11.46
N ALA A 34 1.61 -13.17 -11.05
CA ALA A 34 1.42 -11.84 -11.59
C ALA A 34 2.62 -10.91 -11.28
N ARG A 35 3.13 -10.93 -10.04
CA ARG A 35 4.33 -10.16 -9.66
C ARG A 35 5.53 -10.54 -10.52
N MET A 36 5.77 -11.83 -10.77
CA MET A 36 6.88 -12.27 -11.62
C MET A 36 6.73 -11.72 -13.05
N MET A 37 5.52 -11.76 -13.62
CA MET A 37 5.26 -11.23 -14.95
C MET A 37 5.50 -9.71 -15.01
N PHE A 38 4.99 -8.96 -14.04
CA PHE A 38 5.21 -7.50 -13.98
C PHE A 38 6.67 -7.14 -13.76
N ARG A 39 7.42 -7.88 -12.93
CA ARG A 39 8.86 -7.67 -12.76
C ARG A 39 9.62 -7.85 -14.07
N ARG A 40 9.25 -8.84 -14.88
CA ARG A 40 9.85 -9.05 -16.19
C ARG A 40 9.49 -7.93 -17.18
N VAL A 41 8.24 -7.45 -17.17
CA VAL A 41 7.86 -6.24 -17.92
C VAL A 41 8.69 -5.04 -17.49
N LEU A 42 8.90 -4.84 -16.18
CA LEU A 42 9.70 -3.74 -15.63
C LEU A 42 11.21 -3.89 -15.86
N ALA A 43 11.70 -5.11 -16.06
CA ALA A 43 13.10 -5.35 -16.43
C ALA A 43 13.38 -4.89 -17.86
N GLU A 44 12.40 -5.02 -18.76
CA GLU A 44 12.49 -4.54 -20.14
C GLU A 44 12.11 -3.06 -20.27
N ASP A 45 11.08 -2.62 -19.54
CA ASP A 45 10.58 -1.25 -19.50
C ASP A 45 10.31 -0.82 -18.05
N SER A 46 11.36 -0.30 -17.41
CA SER A 46 11.30 0.17 -16.03
C SER A 46 10.37 1.37 -15.83
N ARG A 47 9.96 2.03 -16.93
CA ARG A 47 9.07 3.19 -16.92
C ARG A 47 7.62 2.82 -17.23
N ASN A 48 7.29 1.53 -17.28
CA ASN A 48 5.95 1.08 -17.57
C ASN A 48 4.98 1.39 -16.41
N GLU A 49 4.27 2.51 -16.55
CA GLU A 49 3.31 3.00 -15.55
C GLU A 49 2.27 1.94 -15.17
N ARG A 50 1.78 1.17 -16.16
CA ARG A 50 0.77 0.14 -15.93
C ARG A 50 1.33 -0.97 -15.05
N ALA A 51 2.51 -1.49 -15.36
CA ALA A 51 3.15 -2.55 -14.56
C ALA A 51 3.46 -2.07 -13.13
N LEU A 52 3.95 -0.83 -12.95
CA LEU A 52 4.17 -0.25 -11.64
C LEU A 52 2.89 -0.08 -10.83
N MET A 53 1.80 0.36 -11.46
CA MET A 53 0.48 0.44 -10.83
C MET A 53 -0.04 -0.93 -10.38
N TRP A 54 0.20 -1.98 -11.18
CA TRP A 54 -0.15 -3.34 -10.78
C TRP A 54 0.73 -3.86 -9.64
N MET A 55 2.03 -3.58 -9.63
CA MET A 55 2.92 -3.89 -8.50
C MET A 55 2.46 -3.18 -7.22
N ALA A 56 2.03 -1.92 -7.31
CA ALA A 56 1.44 -1.19 -6.19
C ALA A 56 0.16 -1.87 -5.67
N ASN A 57 -0.68 -2.43 -6.55
CA ASN A 57 -1.89 -3.13 -6.12
C ASN A 57 -1.62 -4.50 -5.51
N LEU A 58 -0.56 -5.18 -5.95
CA LEU A 58 -0.13 -6.49 -5.44
C LEU A 58 0.77 -6.41 -4.21
N ALA A 59 1.21 -5.22 -3.82
CA ALA A 59 2.05 -5.00 -2.66
C ALA A 59 1.35 -5.47 -1.37
N GLU A 60 2.05 -6.28 -0.58
CA GLU A 60 1.52 -6.88 0.65
C GLU A 60 1.55 -5.88 1.80
N THR A 61 2.55 -4.99 1.79
CA THR A 61 2.75 -4.00 2.84
C THR A 61 2.40 -2.60 2.37
N ARG A 62 1.96 -1.76 3.32
CA ARG A 62 1.72 -0.34 3.06
C ARG A 62 2.98 0.37 2.57
N THR A 63 4.15 0.02 3.11
CA THR A 63 5.42 0.63 2.75
C THR A 63 5.78 0.32 1.30
N GLU A 64 5.71 -0.95 0.91
CA GLU A 64 5.96 -1.39 -0.47
C GLU A 64 4.99 -0.73 -1.45
N ARG A 65 3.70 -0.68 -1.10
CA ARG A 65 2.69 -0.01 -1.92
C ARG A 65 3.00 1.46 -2.16
N ILE A 66 3.47 2.17 -1.14
CA ILE A 66 3.88 3.58 -1.26
C ILE A 66 5.10 3.73 -2.16
N GLN A 67 6.09 2.83 -2.05
CA GLN A 67 7.28 2.87 -2.91
C GLN A 67 6.90 2.74 -4.39
N TRP A 68 6.06 1.77 -4.75
CA TRP A 68 5.60 1.60 -6.14
C TRP A 68 4.79 2.81 -6.63
N LEU A 69 3.89 3.36 -5.79
CA LEU A 69 3.12 4.55 -6.16
C LEU A 69 3.99 5.80 -6.34
N ASN A 70 5.06 5.94 -5.55
CA ASN A 70 6.01 7.03 -5.72
C ASN A 70 6.76 6.89 -7.06
N GLN A 71 7.20 5.69 -7.43
CA GLN A 71 7.81 5.45 -8.74
C GLN A 71 6.87 5.79 -9.90
N VAL A 72 5.58 5.47 -9.78
CA VAL A 72 4.57 5.89 -10.77
C VAL A 72 4.54 7.41 -10.90
N LEU A 73 4.60 8.16 -9.79
CA LEU A 73 4.59 9.62 -9.79
C LEU A 73 5.92 10.23 -10.25
N GLU A 74 7.04 9.53 -10.12
CA GLU A 74 8.31 9.94 -10.69
C GLU A 74 8.28 9.89 -12.22
N ILE A 75 7.59 8.90 -12.79
CA ILE A 75 7.44 8.75 -14.24
C ILE A 75 6.34 9.66 -14.79
N ASN A 76 5.18 9.67 -14.12
CA ASN A 76 4.02 10.45 -14.49
C ASN A 76 3.53 11.23 -13.26
N PRO A 77 4.06 12.45 -13.04
CA PRO A 77 3.66 13.27 -11.90
C PRO A 77 2.20 13.69 -11.96
N ASP A 78 1.52 13.56 -13.10
CA ASP A 78 0.10 13.89 -13.26
C ASP A 78 -0.84 12.70 -13.08
N ASN A 79 -0.32 11.53 -12.69
CA ASN A 79 -1.15 10.38 -12.40
C ASN A 79 -2.05 10.65 -11.17
N THR A 80 -3.30 11.00 -11.45
CA THR A 80 -4.34 11.29 -10.45
C THR A 80 -4.68 10.06 -9.61
N THR A 81 -4.62 8.86 -10.20
CA THR A 81 -4.92 7.60 -9.51
C THR A 81 -3.88 7.30 -8.43
N ALA A 82 -2.60 7.49 -8.73
CA ALA A 82 -1.52 7.30 -7.77
C ALA A 82 -1.56 8.35 -6.65
N LYS A 83 -1.81 9.63 -7.00
CA LYS A 83 -2.01 10.72 -6.02
C LYS A 83 -3.16 10.44 -5.06
N ASP A 84 -4.32 10.04 -5.60
CA ASP A 84 -5.51 9.75 -4.79
C ASP A 84 -5.28 8.55 -3.87
N THR A 85 -4.64 7.49 -4.39
CA THR A 85 -4.28 6.32 -3.59
C THR A 85 -3.36 6.68 -2.42
N LEU A 86 -2.31 7.49 -2.66
CA LEU A 86 -1.42 7.96 -1.59
C LEU A 86 -2.14 8.83 -0.56
N ARG A 87 -3.02 9.75 -1.00
CA ARG A 87 -3.83 10.58 -0.10
C ARG A 87 -4.72 9.73 0.82
N LYS A 88 -5.43 8.75 0.26
CA LYS A 88 -6.26 7.81 1.03
C LYS A 88 -5.44 7.01 2.05
N MET A 89 -4.23 6.59 1.66
CA MET A 89 -3.31 5.89 2.55
C MET A 89 -2.77 6.77 3.68
N ALA A 90 -2.51 8.05 3.41
CA ALA A 90 -2.08 9.02 4.42
C ALA A 90 -3.18 9.27 5.45
N TYR A 91 -4.43 9.45 5.00
CA TYR A 91 -5.59 9.63 5.88
C TYR A 91 -5.79 8.46 6.86
N LYS A 92 -5.63 7.21 6.39
CA LYS A 92 -5.73 6.02 7.26
C LYS A 92 -4.62 5.90 8.31
N LYS A 93 -3.47 6.59 8.17
CA LYS A 93 -2.39 6.59 9.18
C LYS A 93 -2.81 7.35 10.45
N SER A 94 -3.69 8.34 10.33
CA SER A 94 -4.08 9.24 11.44
C SER A 94 -5.05 8.60 12.46
N GLN A 95 -5.63 7.43 12.18
CA GLN A 95 -6.67 6.81 13.02
C GLN A 95 -6.11 5.78 14.02
N LYS A 96 -4.84 5.37 13.93
CA LYS A 96 -4.29 4.28 14.77
C LYS A 96 -3.28 4.72 15.85
N GLN A 97 -2.93 6.01 15.96
CA GLN A 97 -1.98 6.48 16.98
C GLN A 97 -2.63 6.94 18.29
N ASN A 98 -3.94 7.15 18.35
CA ASN A 98 -4.59 7.77 19.52
C ASN A 98 -5.19 6.79 20.55
N ARG A 99 -4.86 5.49 20.49
CA ARG A 99 -5.29 4.54 21.55
C ARG A 99 -4.61 4.83 22.90
N VAL A 100 -3.37 5.32 22.85
CA VAL A 100 -2.59 5.63 24.04
C VAL A 100 -3.19 6.82 24.81
N LEU A 101 -3.70 7.84 24.09
CA LEU A 101 -4.35 9.00 24.71
C LEU A 101 -5.63 8.63 25.48
N LEU A 102 -6.44 7.71 24.96
CA LEU A 102 -7.64 7.24 25.63
C LEU A 102 -7.34 6.34 26.83
N VAL A 103 -6.33 5.45 26.73
CA VAL A 103 -5.96 4.56 27.84
C VAL A 103 -5.39 5.35 29.02
N PHE A 104 -4.52 6.34 28.78
CA PHE A 104 -4.03 7.21 29.86
C PHE A 104 -5.15 8.03 30.51
N GLY A 105 -6.11 8.54 29.72
CA GLY A 105 -7.27 9.26 30.26
C GLY A 105 -8.13 8.39 31.18
N VAL A 106 -8.45 7.15 30.77
CA VAL A 106 -9.28 6.23 31.57
C VAL A 106 -8.58 5.81 32.87
N VAL A 107 -7.28 5.52 32.83
CA VAL A 107 -6.51 5.11 34.02
C VAL A 107 -6.50 6.22 35.10
N VAL A 108 -6.32 7.48 34.72
CA VAL A 108 -6.34 8.60 35.68
C VAL A 108 -7.72 8.74 36.35
N VAL A 109 -8.80 8.63 35.59
CA VAL A 109 -10.17 8.71 36.14
C VAL A 109 -10.44 7.56 37.12
N VAL A 110 -10.04 6.33 36.78
CA VAL A 110 -10.22 5.16 37.66
C VAL A 110 -9.44 5.32 38.97
N LEU A 111 -8.17 5.75 38.91
CA LEU A 111 -7.36 5.99 40.12
C LEU A 111 -7.96 7.08 41.00
N PHE A 112 -8.50 8.14 40.41
CA PHE A 112 -9.13 9.23 41.15
C PHE A 112 -10.41 8.77 41.87
N VAL A 113 -11.27 8.01 41.17
CA VAL A 113 -12.50 7.44 41.76
C VAL A 113 -12.17 6.45 42.88
N LEU A 114 -11.19 5.56 42.67
CA LEU A 114 -10.74 4.62 43.71
C LEU A 114 -10.16 5.35 44.92
N GLY A 115 -9.35 6.39 44.71
CA GLY A 115 -8.81 7.21 45.78
C GLY A 115 -9.90 7.88 46.61
N ILE A 116 -10.90 8.50 45.95
CA ILE A 116 -12.04 9.11 46.63
C ILE A 116 -12.83 8.07 47.43
N ALA A 117 -13.12 6.90 46.84
CA ALA A 117 -13.87 5.84 47.51
C ALA A 117 -13.18 5.35 48.80
N VAL A 118 -11.85 5.18 48.77
CA VAL A 118 -11.06 4.79 49.95
C VAL A 118 -11.12 5.86 51.02
N VAL A 119 -10.97 7.14 50.65
CA VAL A 119 -11.05 8.26 51.60
C VAL A 119 -12.42 8.32 52.29
N VAL A 120 -13.50 8.19 51.51
CA VAL A 120 -14.87 8.16 52.05
C VAL A 120 -15.03 7.00 53.04
N LEU A 121 -14.57 5.81 52.67
CA LEU A 121 -14.69 4.61 53.50
C LEU A 121 -13.94 4.74 54.84
N VAL A 122 -12.74 5.33 54.84
CA VAL A 122 -11.97 5.60 56.07
C VAL A 122 -12.69 6.59 56.97
N LEU A 123 -13.23 7.67 56.40
CA LEU A 123 -13.96 8.69 57.17
C LEU A 123 -15.23 8.11 57.80
N THR A 124 -16.01 7.33 57.04
CA THR A 124 -17.24 6.71 57.55
C THR A 124 -16.99 5.55 58.51
N GLY A 125 -15.88 4.83 58.36
CA GLY A 125 -15.53 3.70 59.23
C GLY A 125 -14.86 4.10 60.54
N SER A 126 -14.51 5.38 60.70
CA SER A 126 -13.88 5.94 61.92
C SER A 126 -14.87 6.54 62.94
N SER A 127 -16.18 6.41 62.72
CA SER A 127 -17.25 6.79 63.67
C SER A 127 -17.80 5.58 64.40
#